data_AF-A0A917VS39-F1
#
_entry.id   AF-A0A917VS39-F1
#
_cell.length_a   1.000
_cell.length_b   1.000
_cell.length_c   1.000
_cell.angle_alpha   90.00
_cell.angle_beta   90.00
_cell.angle_gamma   90.00
#
_symmetry.space_group_name_H-M   'P 1'
#
loop_
_entity.id
_entity.type
_entity.pdbx_description
1 polymer ?
#
loop_
_entity_poly.entity_id
_entity_poly.type
_entity_poly.pdbx_seq_one_letter_code
_entity_poly.pdbx_strand_id
1 'polypeptide(L)'
;MVEQGWVEVSSSAPSGKQVVLGIRGPGDLLGELSAVDGGARSATITAISPVVAATVQGTTFRALLVPWHQLLRTVVARLREADVHRLDYGAYTVTERLARLLLEYGRRYGRTDTDRVVIVLPLTQTESADAANASREAGGVVPDAS
;
A
#
# COMPACT_ATOMS: atom_id res chain seq x y z
N MET A 1 11.38 4.81 15.12
CA MET A 1 12.05 3.50 15.10
C MET A 1 11.79 2.85 16.43
N VAL A 2 11.37 1.60 16.43
CA VAL A 2 11.13 0.84 17.67
C VAL A 2 12.49 0.45 18.27
N GLU A 3 12.65 0.64 19.57
CA GLU A 3 13.84 0.24 20.32
C GLU A 3 13.55 -0.99 21.19
N GLN A 4 12.33 -1.07 21.73
CA GLN A 4 11.86 -2.19 22.55
C GLN A 4 10.37 -2.41 22.33
N GLY A 5 9.92 -3.67 22.47
CA GLY A 5 8.51 -4.04 22.35
C GLY A 5 8.07 -4.34 20.91
N TRP A 6 6.75 -4.54 20.76
CA TRP A 6 6.14 -4.98 19.51
C TRP A 6 4.88 -4.16 19.20
N VAL A 7 4.67 -3.91 17.91
CA VAL A 7 3.48 -3.25 17.39
C VAL A 7 2.84 -4.06 16.27
N GLU A 8 1.52 -4.03 16.21
CA GLU A 8 0.75 -4.45 15.06
C GLU A 8 0.63 -3.28 14.07
N VAL A 9 0.82 -3.57 12.79
CA VAL A 9 0.52 -2.67 11.68
C VAL A 9 -0.71 -3.21 10.97
N SER A 10 -1.79 -2.43 10.97
CA SER A 10 -3.06 -2.81 10.36
C SER A 10 -3.64 -1.68 9.54
N SER A 11 -4.53 -1.99 8.60
CA SER A 11 -5.24 -1.00 7.82
C SER A 11 -6.69 -1.40 7.64
N SER A 12 -7.54 -0.41 7.41
CA SER A 12 -8.98 -0.61 7.21
C SER A 12 -9.23 -0.96 5.75
N ALA A 13 -9.77 -2.16 5.49
CA ALA A 13 -10.42 -2.43 4.24
C ALA A 13 -11.64 -1.48 4.10
N PRO A 14 -12.04 -1.08 2.89
CA PRO A 14 -13.18 -0.19 2.73
C PRO A 14 -14.54 -0.83 3.08
N SER A 15 -14.59 -2.14 3.38
CA SER A 15 -15.70 -2.81 4.08
C SER A 15 -15.76 -2.50 5.58
N GLY A 16 -14.77 -1.80 6.12
CA GLY A 16 -14.60 -1.52 7.56
C GLY A 16 -13.80 -2.59 8.32
N LYS A 17 -13.52 -3.74 7.70
CA LYS A 17 -12.73 -4.82 8.31
C LYS A 17 -11.27 -4.39 8.48
N GLN A 18 -10.72 -4.61 9.67
CA GLN A 18 -9.28 -4.43 9.90
C GLN A 18 -8.49 -5.60 9.28
N VAL A 19 -7.44 -5.28 8.55
CA VAL A 19 -6.51 -6.24 7.96
C VAL A 19 -5.13 -5.99 8.56
N VAL A 20 -4.56 -7.04 9.17
CA VAL A 20 -3.20 -7.00 9.70
C VAL A 20 -2.22 -7.10 8.54
N LEU A 21 -1.38 -6.09 8.38
CA LEU A 21 -0.31 -6.03 7.38
C LEU A 21 1.00 -6.61 7.91
N GLY A 22 1.15 -6.67 9.24
CA GLY A 22 2.24 -7.40 9.89
C GLY A 22 2.53 -6.92 11.31
N ILE A 23 3.49 -7.57 11.96
CA ILE A 23 4.03 -7.20 13.26
C ILE A 23 5.41 -6.56 13.07
N ARG A 24 5.73 -5.54 13.86
CA ARG A 24 7.02 -4.84 13.85
C ARG A 24 7.63 -4.78 15.24
N GLY A 25 8.95 -4.80 15.32
CA GLY A 25 9.72 -4.88 16.56
C GLY A 25 10.99 -4.01 16.52
N PRO A 26 11.94 -4.24 17.45
CA PRO A 26 13.15 -3.43 17.56
C PRO A 26 13.93 -3.33 16.25
N GLY A 27 14.34 -2.11 15.90
CA GLY A 27 15.02 -1.78 14.63
C GLY A 27 14.07 -1.37 13.51
N ASP A 28 12.77 -1.66 13.62
CA ASP A 28 11.82 -1.30 12.56
C ASP A 28 11.51 0.20 12.57
N LEU A 29 11.56 0.79 11.38
CA LEU A 29 11.06 2.13 11.13
C LEU A 29 9.55 2.07 10.87
N LEU A 30 8.83 3.07 11.38
CA LEU A 30 7.39 3.13 11.31
C LEU A 30 6.95 4.50 10.81
N GLY A 31 6.01 4.52 9.86
CA GLY A 31 5.47 5.76 9.31
C GLY A 31 6.43 6.49 8.36
N GLU A 32 7.45 5.79 7.87
CA GLU A 32 8.47 6.23 6.94
C GLU A 32 7.90 6.59 5.58
N LEU A 33 6.87 5.88 5.10
CA LEU A 33 6.24 6.18 3.81
C LEU A 33 5.75 7.63 3.77
N SER A 34 4.91 8.02 4.73
CA SER A 34 4.41 9.40 4.87
C SER A 34 5.52 10.42 5.17
N ALA A 35 6.59 9.99 5.85
CA ALA A 35 7.72 10.87 6.09
C ALA A 35 8.45 11.19 4.78
N VAL A 36 8.66 10.21 3.90
CA VAL A 36 9.29 10.38 2.58
C VAL A 36 8.41 11.18 1.64
N ASP A 37 7.15 10.75 1.42
CA ASP A 37 6.33 11.27 0.34
C ASP A 37 5.40 12.44 0.71
N GLY A 38 5.23 12.70 2.02
CA GLY A 38 4.31 13.71 2.53
C GLY A 38 2.83 13.32 2.43
N GLY A 39 2.52 12.08 2.02
CA GLY A 39 1.18 11.57 1.86
C GLY A 39 0.54 11.14 3.19
N ALA A 40 -0.76 10.82 3.12
CA ALA A 40 -1.53 10.33 4.26
C ALA A 40 -0.97 9.04 4.87
N ARG A 41 -1.29 8.75 6.13
CA ARG A 41 -0.93 7.48 6.78
C ARG A 41 -1.59 6.31 6.03
N SER A 42 -0.82 5.28 5.68
CA SER A 42 -1.32 4.07 5.00
C SER A 42 -1.87 3.01 5.96
N ALA A 43 -1.44 3.06 7.22
CA ALA A 43 -1.75 2.07 8.24
C ALA A 43 -1.85 2.70 9.62
N THR A 44 -2.61 2.04 10.48
CA THR A 44 -2.65 2.24 11.93
C THR A 44 -1.57 1.38 12.57
N ILE A 45 -0.91 1.92 13.58
CA ILE A 45 0.08 1.23 14.37
C ILE A 45 -0.48 1.11 15.79
N THR A 46 -0.60 -0.10 16.29
CA THR A 46 -1.12 -0.39 17.62
C THR A 46 -0.06 -1.12 18.44
N ALA A 47 0.28 -0.60 19.61
CA ALA A 47 1.18 -1.29 20.52
C ALA A 47 0.50 -2.56 21.07
N ILE A 48 1.18 -3.71 20.97
CA ILE A 48 0.70 -5.00 21.49
C ILE A 48 1.53 -5.49 22.68
N SER A 49 2.57 -4.73 23.04
CA SER A 49 3.33 -4.80 24.28
C SER A 49 3.69 -3.39 24.75
N PRO A 50 4.29 -3.20 25.94
CA PRO A 50 5.02 -1.97 26.25
C PRO A 50 6.08 -1.71 25.17
N VAL A 51 6.16 -0.47 24.68
CA VAL A 51 7.04 -0.07 23.56
C VAL A 51 7.86 1.16 23.92
N VAL A 52 9.14 1.13 23.55
CA VAL A 52 10.03 2.30 23.55
C VAL A 52 10.41 2.57 22.09
N ALA A 53 10.33 3.83 21.66
CA ALA A 53 10.63 4.20 20.28
C ALA A 53 11.26 5.60 20.17
N ALA A 54 12.27 5.71 19.32
CA ALA A 54 12.83 6.98 18.88
C ALA A 54 11.94 7.60 17.79
N THR A 55 11.71 8.91 17.87
CA THR A 55 10.90 9.66 16.91
C THR A 55 11.72 10.72 16.20
N VAL A 56 11.40 10.95 14.92
CA VAL A 56 12.00 11.99 14.10
C VAL A 56 10.89 12.70 13.33
N GLN A 57 10.97 14.03 13.24
CA GLN A 57 10.02 14.79 12.42
C GLN A 57 10.22 14.46 10.94
N GLY A 58 9.12 14.39 10.18
CA GLY A 58 9.18 14.07 8.75
C GLY A 58 9.99 15.08 7.93
N THR A 59 10.01 16.36 8.33
CA THR A 59 10.85 17.40 7.73
C THR A 59 12.33 17.09 7.89
N THR A 60 12.76 16.76 9.11
CA THR A 60 14.14 16.35 9.41
C THR A 60 14.51 15.07 8.66
N PHE A 61 13.62 14.08 8.64
CA PHE A 61 13.83 12.84 7.90
C PHE A 61 14.06 13.09 6.41
N ARG A 62 13.25 13.95 5.77
CA ARG A 62 13.44 14.32 4.35
C ARG A 62 14.72 15.10 4.10
N ALA A 63 15.11 15.97 5.02
CA ALA A 63 16.38 16.72 4.90
C ALA A 63 17.59 15.78 4.87
N LEU A 64 17.53 14.64 5.55
CA LEU A 64 18.58 13.62 5.52
C LEU A 64 18.59 12.80 4.22
N LEU A 65 17.50 12.78 3.46
CA LEU A 65 17.31 11.97 2.26
C LEU A 65 17.52 12.73 0.94
N VAL A 66 17.89 14.01 0.99
CA VAL A 66 17.93 14.92 -0.19
C VAL A 66 18.54 14.30 -1.45
N PRO A 67 19.70 13.59 -1.41
CA PRO A 67 20.29 13.02 -2.61
C PRO A 67 19.44 11.93 -3.30
N TRP A 68 18.54 11.27 -2.57
CA TRP A 68 17.75 10.12 -3.04
C TRP A 68 16.23 10.34 -2.98
N HIS A 69 15.79 11.51 -2.55
CA HIS A 69 14.40 11.76 -2.14
C HIS A 69 13.38 11.47 -3.23
N GLN A 70 13.64 11.86 -4.48
CA GLN A 70 12.71 11.62 -5.60
C GLN A 70 12.56 10.13 -5.93
N LEU A 71 13.66 9.37 -5.96
CA LEU A 71 13.62 7.93 -6.19
C LEU A 71 12.85 7.23 -5.06
N LEU A 72 13.13 7.61 -3.81
CA LEU A 72 12.43 7.06 -2.65
C LEU A 72 10.94 7.37 -2.70
N ARG A 73 10.52 8.56 -3.15
CA ARG A 73 9.10 8.87 -3.38
C ARG A 73 8.44 7.92 -4.39
N THR A 74 9.11 7.60 -5.50
CA THR A 74 8.59 6.65 -6.49
C THR A 74 8.45 5.25 -5.90
N VAL A 75 9.45 4.78 -5.13
CA VAL A 75 9.39 3.48 -4.46
C VAL A 75 8.26 3.43 -3.43
N VAL A 76 8.10 4.48 -2.64
CA VAL A 76 7.01 4.60 -1.65
C VAL A 76 5.64 4.59 -2.31
N ALA A 77 5.45 5.29 -3.43
CA ALA A 77 4.19 5.27 -4.18
C ALA A 77 3.83 3.83 -4.62
N ARG A 78 4.79 3.10 -5.19
CA ARG A 78 4.60 1.70 -5.61
C ARG A 78 4.31 0.77 -4.43
N LEU A 79 4.94 0.99 -3.28
CA LEU A 79 4.67 0.20 -2.09
C LEU A 79 3.25 0.44 -1.56
N ARG A 80 2.78 1.69 -1.57
CA ARG A 80 1.39 2.03 -1.20
C ARG A 80 0.38 1.37 -2.14
N GLU A 81 0.63 1.40 -3.45
CA GLU A 81 -0.19 0.69 -4.45
C GLU A 81 -0.27 -0.81 -4.12
N ALA A 82 0.87 -1.45 -3.82
CA ALA A 82 0.92 -2.86 -3.46
C ALA A 82 0.15 -3.18 -2.16
N ASP A 83 0.22 -2.31 -1.15
CA ASP A 83 -0.55 -2.48 0.09
C ASP A 83 -2.07 -2.33 -0.13
N VAL A 84 -2.49 -1.38 -0.97
CA VAL A 84 -3.92 -1.26 -1.37
C VAL A 84 -4.38 -2.53 -2.08
N HIS A 85 -3.58 -3.05 -3.00
CA HIS A 85 -3.91 -4.28 -3.71
C HIS A 85 -4.06 -5.47 -2.74
N ARG A 86 -3.16 -5.60 -1.74
CA ARG A 86 -3.27 -6.64 -0.69
C ARG A 86 -4.59 -6.56 0.09
N LEU A 87 -5.04 -5.35 0.42
CA LEU A 87 -6.32 -5.14 1.10
C LEU A 87 -7.50 -5.55 0.21
N ASP A 88 -7.44 -5.21 -1.07
CA ASP A 88 -8.52 -5.47 -2.02
C ASP A 88 -8.72 -6.98 -2.28
N TYR A 89 -7.66 -7.79 -2.19
CA TYR A 89 -7.73 -9.23 -2.47
C TYR A 89 -8.51 -10.05 -1.44
N GLY A 90 -8.54 -9.64 -0.17
CA GLY A 90 -9.31 -10.31 0.88
C GLY A 90 -10.71 -9.73 1.10
N ALA A 91 -11.04 -8.60 0.48
CA ALA A 91 -12.23 -7.79 0.79
C ALA A 91 -13.20 -7.60 -0.37
N TYR A 92 -12.77 -7.77 -1.63
CA TYR A 92 -13.58 -7.45 -2.81
C TYR A 92 -13.65 -8.60 -3.82
N THR A 93 -14.79 -8.66 -4.51
CA THR A 93 -14.98 -9.51 -5.70
C THR A 93 -14.11 -9.02 -6.86
N VAL A 94 -13.91 -9.89 -7.86
CA VAL A 94 -13.12 -9.56 -9.08
C VAL A 94 -13.63 -8.29 -9.76
N THR A 95 -14.95 -8.11 -9.87
CA THR A 95 -15.58 -6.95 -10.51
C THR A 95 -15.30 -5.65 -9.75
N GLU A 96 -15.38 -5.69 -8.42
CA GLU A 96 -15.09 -4.53 -7.58
C GLU A 96 -13.61 -4.12 -7.65
N ARG A 97 -12.70 -5.09 -7.71
CA ARG A 97 -11.26 -4.83 -7.89
C ARG A 97 -10.98 -4.18 -9.25
N LEU A 98 -11.61 -4.67 -10.32
CA LEU A 98 -11.49 -4.06 -11.65
C LEU A 98 -12.03 -2.61 -11.65
N ALA A 99 -13.18 -2.36 -11.03
CA ALA A 99 -13.73 -1.01 -10.94
C ALA A 99 -12.80 -0.05 -10.17
N ARG A 100 -12.21 -0.50 -9.06
CA ARG A 100 -11.25 0.28 -8.28
C ARG A 100 -9.98 0.59 -9.07
N LEU A 101 -9.45 -0.41 -9.79
CA LEU A 101 -8.30 -0.25 -10.65
C LEU A 101 -8.58 0.83 -11.71
N LEU A 102 -9.72 0.76 -12.41
CA LEU A 102 -10.12 1.76 -13.39
C LEU A 102 -10.28 3.16 -12.80
N LEU A 103 -10.83 3.28 -11.58
CA LEU A 103 -10.93 4.56 -10.87
C LEU A 103 -9.55 5.13 -10.51
N GLU A 104 -8.60 4.29 -10.11
CA GLU A 104 -7.23 4.71 -9.84
C GLU A 104 -6.54 5.21 -11.11
N TYR A 105 -6.61 4.42 -12.19
CA TYR A 105 -6.07 4.83 -13.49
C TYR A 105 -6.75 6.12 -13.98
N GLY A 106 -8.05 6.28 -13.73
CA GLY A 106 -8.80 7.49 -14.05
C GLY A 106 -8.29 8.72 -13.32
N ARG A 107 -8.02 8.60 -12.02
CA ARG A 107 -7.46 9.70 -11.23
C ARG A 107 -6.05 10.06 -11.65
N ARG A 108 -5.24 9.08 -12.03
CA ARG A 108 -3.80 9.24 -12.23
C ARG A 108 -3.41 9.58 -13.66
N TYR A 109 -4.11 9.01 -14.64
CA TYR A 109 -3.80 9.12 -16.06
C TYR A 109 -4.99 9.57 -16.89
N GLY A 110 -6.17 9.71 -16.29
CA GLY A 110 -7.36 10.15 -16.97
C GLY A 110 -7.27 11.61 -17.40
N ARG A 111 -7.86 11.89 -18.56
CA ARG A 111 -8.15 13.24 -19.02
C ARG A 111 -9.64 13.48 -18.92
N THR A 112 -10.03 14.57 -18.27
CA THR A 112 -11.42 15.00 -18.24
C THR A 112 -11.83 15.47 -19.64
N ASP A 113 -12.85 14.85 -20.20
CA ASP A 113 -13.50 15.26 -21.44
C ASP A 113 -14.98 15.47 -21.13
N THR A 114 -15.41 16.72 -21.08
CA THR A 114 -16.80 17.12 -20.80
C THR A 114 -17.35 16.52 -19.49
N ASP A 115 -18.06 15.38 -19.56
CA ASP A 115 -18.71 14.67 -18.44
C ASP A 115 -18.08 13.31 -18.11
N ARG A 116 -16.99 12.94 -18.79
CA ARG A 116 -16.32 11.63 -18.65
C ARG A 116 -14.82 11.79 -18.39
N VAL A 117 -14.25 10.77 -17.76
CA VAL A 117 -12.80 10.62 -17.61
C VAL A 117 -12.33 9.59 -18.64
N VAL A 118 -11.56 10.04 -19.63
CA VAL A 118 -11.00 9.17 -20.67
C VAL A 118 -9.61 8.73 -20.25
N ILE A 119 -9.39 7.42 -20.21
CA ILE A 119 -8.11 6.80 -19.88
C ILE A 119 -7.65 6.04 -21.11
N VAL A 120 -6.49 6.39 -21.64
CA VAL A 120 -5.87 5.65 -22.75
C VAL A 120 -4.84 4.72 -22.14
N LEU A 121 -5.23 3.46 -21.92
CA LEU A 121 -4.35 2.42 -21.43
C LEU A 121 -3.79 1.64 -22.63
N PRO A 122 -2.46 1.46 -22.74
CA PRO A 122 -1.87 0.57 -23.74
C PRO A 122 -1.97 -0.89 -23.24
N LEU A 123 -3.18 -1.33 -22.91
CA LEU A 123 -3.46 -2.69 -22.43
C LEU A 123 -4.49 -3.34 -23.34
N THR A 124 -4.22 -4.56 -23.75
CA THR A 124 -5.22 -5.41 -24.38
C THR A 124 -6.27 -5.84 -23.34
N GLN A 125 -7.44 -6.27 -23.81
CA GLN A 125 -8.52 -6.71 -22.92
C GLN A 125 -8.13 -7.96 -22.12
N THR A 126 -7.27 -8.81 -22.68
CA THR A 126 -6.64 -9.95 -21.99
C THR A 126 -5.67 -9.50 -20.90
N GLU A 127 -4.79 -8.52 -21.19
CA GLU A 127 -3.85 -7.98 -20.17
C GLU A 127 -4.58 -7.24 -19.05
N SER A 128 -5.74 -6.66 -19.33
CA SER A 128 -6.60 -6.05 -18.31
C SER A 128 -7.26 -7.10 -17.42
N ALA A 129 -7.69 -8.23 -18.01
CA ALA A 129 -8.20 -9.38 -17.27
C ALA A 129 -7.09 -10.08 -16.49
N ASP A 130 -5.88 -10.18 -17.04
CA ASP A 130 -4.69 -10.76 -16.40
C ASP A 130 -4.17 -9.86 -15.28
N ALA A 131 -4.20 -8.53 -15.41
CA ALA A 131 -3.93 -7.62 -14.29
C ALA A 131 -4.96 -7.79 -13.15
N ALA A 132 -6.22 -8.08 -13.48
CA ALA A 132 -7.23 -8.45 -12.50
C ALA A 132 -7.04 -9.88 -11.92
N ASN A 133 -6.40 -10.78 -12.69
CA ASN A 133 -6.17 -12.20 -12.35
C ASN A 133 -4.82 -12.53 -11.70
N ALA A 134 -3.74 -11.79 -11.94
CA ALA A 134 -2.41 -11.96 -11.33
C ALA A 134 -2.45 -11.83 -9.79
N SER A 135 -3.60 -11.35 -9.29
CA SER A 135 -4.14 -11.47 -7.94
C SER A 135 -4.25 -12.89 -7.35
N ARG A 136 -4.19 -13.98 -8.15
CA ARG A 136 -4.47 -15.35 -7.67
C ARG A 136 -3.26 -16.15 -7.20
N GLU A 137 -2.04 -15.85 -7.63
CA GLU A 137 -0.88 -16.74 -7.39
C GLU A 137 -0.09 -16.44 -6.11
N ALA A 138 -0.35 -15.33 -5.41
CA ALA A 138 0.35 -14.99 -4.17
C ALA A 138 -0.21 -15.70 -2.91
N GLY A 139 -1.15 -16.63 -3.05
CA GLY A 139 -1.87 -17.27 -1.94
C GLY A 139 -1.92 -18.80 -1.96
N GLY A 140 -1.01 -19.47 -2.68
CA GLY A 140 -1.07 -20.92 -2.87
C GLY A 140 0.28 -21.63 -2.87
N VAL A 141 0.99 -21.62 -1.74
CA VAL A 141 1.87 -22.73 -1.37
C VAL A 141 1.55 -23.11 0.07
N VAL A 142 0.74 -24.15 0.24
CA VAL A 142 0.80 -25.01 1.42
C VAL A 142 1.42 -26.33 0.91
N PRO A 143 2.52 -26.81 1.51
CA PRO A 143 3.19 -28.01 1.03
C PRO A 143 2.35 -29.25 1.35
N ASP A 144 2.42 -30.20 0.42
CA ASP A 144 1.93 -31.56 0.57
C ASP A 144 2.64 -32.26 1.75
N ALA A 145 1.88 -32.90 2.65
CA ALA A 145 2.37 -33.95 3.53
C ALA A 145 1.24 -34.70 4.26
N SER A 146 1.10 -35.97 3.88
CA SER A 146 0.56 -37.15 4.61
C SER A 146 -0.92 -37.48 4.48
#